data_AF-A0A7K7VN98-F1
#
_entry.id   AF-A0A7K7VN98-F1
#
_cell.length_a   1.000
_cell.length_b   1.000
_cell.length_c   1.000
_cell.angle_alpha   90.00
_cell.angle_beta   90.00
_cell.angle_gamma   90.00
#
_symmetry.space_group_name_H-M   'P 1'
#
loop_
_entity.id
_entity.type
_entity.pdbx_description
1 polymer ?
#
loop_
_entity_poly.entity_id
_entity_poly.type
_entity_poly.pdbx_seq_one_letter_code
_entity_poly.pdbx_strand_id
1 'polypeptide(L)'
;RPCPLLQMSGPQPPLGRGAPCSRCRGTCPGFEPHSWRKICTWCKCSQEDHSLSSDADDDRKIGRLLSDSKYATLTARVKGGDGVRIYKRNRMIITNPIVSRKDPTFDTITYEWAPSGLTQKLAIQYMELIPKEMQPVAGTPGASWRRRQLLRQLPLHDQDPAHCCRSSARAPGASAASQGQPPASHRQRAVGSDVLRGAGAGALEGRGEGSGPRRESARRAPRGTDRCSPLQHCELCKQPVPPDCPVVYADRAGYSRQWHPACFVCCKCSEPLVDLIYFWKSGALWCGRHYCESLRPRCAGCDELIFSEDFERAAGLAWHRAHRGC
;
A
#
# COMPACT_ATOMS: atom_id res chain seq x y z
N ARG A 1 21.49 -18.23 -49.75
CA ARG A 1 20.61 -17.43 -48.86
C ARG A 1 20.15 -18.32 -47.71
N PRO A 2 20.71 -18.21 -46.49
CA PRO A 2 20.08 -18.75 -45.30
C PRO A 2 19.25 -17.66 -44.58
N CYS A 3 18.17 -18.11 -43.95
CA CYS A 3 17.17 -17.29 -43.24
C CYS A 3 17.74 -16.52 -42.04
N PRO A 4 17.18 -15.35 -41.69
CA PRO A 4 17.58 -14.59 -40.52
C PRO A 4 17.13 -15.28 -39.22
N LEU A 5 18.07 -15.36 -38.28
CA LEU A 5 17.89 -15.89 -36.93
C LEU A 5 16.79 -15.12 -36.17
N LEU A 6 15.76 -15.85 -35.72
CA LEU A 6 14.87 -15.40 -34.67
C LEU A 6 15.67 -15.20 -33.37
N GLN A 7 15.88 -13.94 -32.99
CA GLN A 7 16.31 -13.59 -31.64
C GLN A 7 15.24 -14.03 -30.64
N MET A 8 15.51 -15.13 -29.94
CA MET A 8 14.79 -15.53 -28.74
C MET A 8 15.10 -14.54 -27.63
N SER A 9 14.12 -13.75 -27.23
CA SER A 9 14.18 -12.87 -26.06
C SER A 9 14.39 -13.73 -24.81
N GLY A 10 15.55 -13.59 -24.17
CA GLY A 10 15.86 -14.30 -22.93
C GLY A 10 14.92 -13.92 -21.77
N PRO A 11 14.87 -14.73 -20.70
CA PRO A 11 14.11 -14.40 -19.51
C PRO A 11 14.57 -13.05 -18.94
N GLN A 12 13.60 -12.18 -18.63
CA GLN A 12 13.85 -10.88 -18.01
C GLN A 12 14.76 -11.04 -16.78
N PRO A 13 15.84 -10.24 -16.65
CA PRO A 13 16.72 -10.34 -15.49
C PRO A 13 15.91 -10.06 -14.21
N PRO A 14 16.21 -10.77 -13.11
CA PRO A 14 15.55 -10.50 -11.83
C PRO A 14 15.78 -9.03 -11.43
N LEU A 15 14.68 -8.34 -11.13
CA LEU A 15 14.68 -6.94 -10.73
C LEU A 15 15.70 -6.68 -9.61
N GLY A 16 16.61 -5.74 -9.85
CA GLY A 16 17.50 -5.20 -8.81
C GLY A 16 18.84 -5.90 -8.62
N ARG A 17 19.29 -6.76 -9.54
CA ARG A 17 20.65 -7.34 -9.51
C ARG A 17 21.71 -6.23 -9.34
N GLY A 18 22.62 -6.40 -8.39
CA GLY A 18 23.68 -5.44 -8.06
C GLY A 18 23.27 -4.32 -7.08
N ALA A 19 22.01 -4.27 -6.64
CA ALA A 19 21.55 -3.19 -5.76
C ALA A 19 22.13 -3.30 -4.32
N PRO A 20 22.53 -2.18 -3.69
CA PRO A 20 23.21 -2.18 -2.40
C PRO A 20 22.28 -2.65 -1.27
N CYS A 21 22.85 -3.32 -0.27
CA CYS A 21 22.11 -3.74 0.91
C CYS A 21 21.98 -2.60 1.92
N SER A 22 20.76 -2.24 2.29
CA SER A 22 20.47 -1.28 3.36
C SER A 22 20.84 -1.77 4.76
N ARG A 23 20.98 -3.09 4.97
CA ARG A 23 21.36 -3.69 6.26
C ARG A 23 22.86 -3.94 6.41
N CYS A 24 23.53 -4.36 5.34
CA CYS A 24 24.92 -4.83 5.44
C CYS A 24 25.98 -3.73 5.41
N ARG A 25 25.60 -2.43 5.43
CA ARG A 25 26.54 -1.29 5.49
C ARG A 25 27.74 -1.42 4.53
N GLY A 26 27.52 -1.95 3.32
CA GLY A 26 28.57 -2.14 2.31
C GLY A 26 29.31 -3.48 2.31
N THR A 27 29.05 -4.40 3.25
CA THR A 27 29.65 -5.75 3.23
C THR A 27 29.07 -6.63 2.12
N CYS A 28 27.88 -6.31 1.62
CA CYS A 28 27.31 -7.02 0.49
C CYS A 28 27.71 -6.33 -0.82
N PRO A 29 28.31 -7.05 -1.80
CA PRO A 29 28.77 -6.47 -3.06
C PRO A 29 27.63 -6.02 -3.98
N GLY A 30 26.38 -6.37 -3.64
CA GLY A 30 25.19 -6.09 -4.42
C GLY A 30 24.20 -7.24 -4.34
N PHE A 31 22.94 -6.97 -4.64
CA PHE A 31 21.90 -7.99 -4.61
C PHE A 31 22.16 -9.06 -5.67
N GLU A 32 22.33 -10.29 -5.21
CA GLU A 32 22.34 -11.46 -6.05
C GLU A 32 21.16 -12.33 -5.64
N PRO A 33 20.10 -12.43 -6.46
CA PRO A 33 18.90 -13.14 -6.08
C PRO A 33 19.18 -14.63 -5.98
N HIS A 34 18.72 -15.24 -4.89
CA HIS A 34 18.70 -16.70 -4.80
C HIS A 34 17.73 -17.26 -5.84
N SER A 35 18.04 -18.44 -6.36
CA SER A 35 17.26 -19.15 -7.39
C SER A 35 15.76 -19.34 -7.09
N TRP A 36 15.36 -19.30 -5.81
CA TRP A 36 13.96 -19.47 -5.41
C TRP A 36 13.61 -18.78 -4.08
N ARG A 37 14.60 -18.49 -3.21
CA ARG A 37 14.38 -17.68 -2.00
C ARG A 37 14.39 -16.18 -2.36
N LYS A 38 13.54 -15.38 -1.74
CA LYS A 38 13.54 -13.90 -1.91
C LYS A 38 14.60 -13.24 -1.03
N ILE A 39 15.83 -13.77 -1.08
CA ILE A 39 16.98 -13.31 -0.30
C ILE A 39 18.20 -13.17 -1.20
N CYS A 40 19.16 -12.37 -0.75
CA CYS A 40 20.47 -12.26 -1.37
C CYS A 40 21.30 -13.52 -1.12
N THR A 41 21.95 -14.08 -2.13
CA THR A 41 22.84 -15.23 -1.98
C THR A 41 24.07 -14.89 -1.13
N TRP A 42 24.55 -13.65 -1.21
CA TRP A 42 25.74 -13.17 -0.50
C TRP A 42 25.50 -12.93 0.99
N CYS A 43 24.55 -12.06 1.34
CA CYS A 43 24.37 -11.64 2.74
C CYS A 43 23.12 -12.20 3.43
N LYS A 44 22.33 -13.03 2.72
CA LYS A 44 21.07 -13.62 3.19
C LYS A 44 19.99 -12.62 3.63
N CYS A 45 20.21 -11.31 3.46
CA CYS A 45 19.18 -10.30 3.66
C CYS A 45 18.08 -10.45 2.61
N SER A 46 16.88 -10.01 2.96
CA SER A 46 15.71 -10.12 2.10
C SER A 46 15.83 -9.24 0.87
N GLN A 47 15.10 -9.55 -0.21
CA GLN A 47 15.08 -8.72 -1.41
C GLN A 47 14.65 -7.27 -1.12
N GLU A 48 13.75 -7.07 -0.16
CA GLU A 48 13.33 -5.73 0.31
C GLU A 48 14.47 -4.93 0.98
N ASP A 49 15.52 -5.58 1.48
CA ASP A 49 16.71 -4.92 2.02
C ASP A 49 17.68 -4.44 0.93
N HIS A 50 17.47 -4.88 -0.31
CA HIS A 50 18.39 -4.75 -1.43
C HIS A 50 17.83 -3.94 -2.59
N SER A 51 16.57 -4.16 -2.91
CA SER A 51 15.93 -3.64 -4.09
C SER A 51 14.68 -2.90 -3.67
N LEU A 52 14.78 -1.57 -3.59
CA LEU A 52 13.59 -0.73 -3.52
C LEU A 52 13.04 -0.61 -4.94
N SER A 53 11.75 -0.90 -5.08
CA SER A 53 11.00 -0.69 -6.33
C SER A 53 11.07 0.78 -6.75
N SER A 54 11.05 1.04 -8.05
CA SER A 54 11.00 2.41 -8.53
C SER A 54 9.66 3.05 -8.18
N ASP A 55 9.63 4.37 -8.03
CA ASP A 55 8.39 5.11 -7.78
C ASP A 55 7.31 4.78 -8.83
N ALA A 56 7.70 4.57 -10.09
CA ALA A 56 6.79 4.21 -11.17
C ALA A 56 6.22 2.79 -11.06
N ASP A 57 7.04 1.83 -10.60
CA ASP A 57 6.60 0.45 -10.39
C ASP A 57 5.64 0.37 -9.20
N ASP A 58 5.92 1.10 -8.13
CA ASP A 58 5.04 1.23 -6.97
C ASP A 58 3.70 1.87 -7.37
N ASP A 59 3.72 2.91 -8.21
CA ASP A 59 2.50 3.56 -8.67
C ASP A 59 1.67 2.68 -9.60
N ARG A 60 2.29 1.90 -10.48
CA ARG A 60 1.61 0.89 -11.30
C ARG A 60 0.93 -0.16 -10.44
N LYS A 61 1.64 -0.63 -9.43
CA LYS A 61 1.19 -1.65 -8.49
C LYS A 61 -0.02 -1.21 -7.69
N ILE A 62 0.06 -0.04 -7.04
CA ILE A 62 -1.07 0.55 -6.32
C ILE A 62 -2.21 0.87 -7.30
N GLY A 63 -1.87 1.34 -8.50
CA GLY A 63 -2.83 1.64 -9.54
C GLY A 63 -3.69 0.45 -9.97
N ARG A 64 -3.07 -0.74 -10.13
CA ARG A 64 -3.78 -2.01 -10.36
C ARG A 64 -4.63 -2.44 -9.16
N LEU A 65 -4.17 -2.16 -7.95
CA LEU A 65 -4.89 -2.54 -6.73
C LEU A 65 -6.18 -1.72 -6.54
N LEU A 66 -6.11 -0.42 -6.82
CA LEU A 66 -7.22 0.51 -6.62
C LEU A 66 -8.15 0.63 -7.84
N SER A 67 -7.77 0.10 -9.01
CA SER A 67 -8.49 0.27 -10.28
C SER A 67 -9.95 -0.16 -10.22
N ASP A 68 -10.23 -1.22 -9.47
CA ASP A 68 -11.54 -1.88 -9.41
C ASP A 68 -12.29 -1.53 -8.12
N SER A 69 -11.81 -0.52 -7.39
CA SER A 69 -12.39 -0.03 -6.14
C SER A 69 -13.04 1.34 -6.32
N LYS A 70 -13.81 1.79 -5.32
CA LYS A 70 -14.32 3.17 -5.28
C LYS A 70 -13.20 4.24 -5.25
N TYR A 71 -11.96 3.84 -4.98
CA TYR A 71 -10.76 4.69 -4.99
C TYR A 71 -10.08 4.75 -6.36
N ALA A 72 -10.72 4.28 -7.43
CA ALA A 72 -10.23 4.41 -8.79
C ALA A 72 -9.94 5.88 -9.19
N THR A 73 -10.55 6.86 -8.53
CA THR A 73 -10.28 8.30 -8.68
C THR A 73 -8.84 8.70 -8.30
N LEU A 74 -8.22 7.96 -7.38
CA LEU A 74 -6.81 8.10 -6.99
C LEU A 74 -5.85 7.55 -8.04
N THR A 75 -6.34 7.10 -9.19
CA THR A 75 -5.52 6.53 -10.26
C THR A 75 -5.81 7.22 -11.59
N ALA A 76 -4.86 7.19 -12.52
CA ALA A 76 -4.97 7.74 -13.88
C ALA A 76 -4.77 6.64 -14.92
N ARG A 77 -5.50 6.69 -16.04
CA ARG A 77 -5.17 5.86 -17.21
C ARG A 77 -3.97 6.47 -17.94
N VAL A 78 -3.00 5.64 -18.30
CA VAL A 78 -1.90 6.06 -19.17
C VAL A 78 -2.42 6.16 -20.60
N LYS A 79 -2.20 7.30 -21.27
CA LYS A 79 -2.52 7.45 -22.70
C LYS A 79 -1.58 6.56 -23.52
N GLY A 80 -2.14 5.72 -24.41
CA GLY A 80 -1.37 4.89 -25.33
C GLY A 80 -0.66 3.68 -24.73
N GLY A 81 -1.00 3.28 -23.50
CA GLY A 81 -0.46 2.07 -22.86
C GLY A 81 -1.45 0.90 -22.80
N ASP A 82 -1.05 -0.20 -22.15
CA ASP A 82 -1.77 -1.49 -22.02
C ASP A 82 -3.06 -1.42 -21.17
N GLY A 83 -3.71 -0.26 -21.04
CA GLY A 83 -4.88 -0.05 -20.19
C GLY A 83 -4.59 -0.01 -18.68
N VAL A 84 -3.32 -0.13 -18.27
CA VAL A 84 -2.89 -0.08 -16.86
C VAL A 84 -3.15 1.31 -16.26
N ARG A 85 -3.71 1.32 -15.04
CA ARG A 85 -3.91 2.54 -14.25
C ARG A 85 -2.71 2.78 -13.33
N ILE A 86 -2.33 4.03 -13.17
CA ILE A 86 -1.20 4.48 -12.35
C ILE A 86 -1.75 5.22 -11.15
N TYR A 87 -1.26 4.91 -9.96
CA TYR A 87 -1.59 5.66 -8.75
C TYR A 87 -1.10 7.11 -8.86
N LYS A 88 -2.01 8.06 -8.62
CA LYS A 88 -1.71 9.48 -8.54
C LYS A 88 -1.20 9.77 -7.13
N ARG A 89 0.05 9.38 -6.87
CA ARG A 89 0.70 9.63 -5.59
C ARG A 89 0.69 11.13 -5.29
N ASN A 90 0.20 11.50 -4.11
CA ASN A 90 0.23 12.88 -3.65
C ASN A 90 1.60 13.19 -3.04
N ARG A 91 2.46 13.91 -3.78
CA ARG A 91 3.75 14.41 -3.29
C ARG A 91 3.54 15.79 -2.69
N MET A 92 3.90 15.98 -1.43
CA MET A 92 3.73 17.25 -0.73
C MET A 92 5.09 17.95 -0.61
N ILE A 93 5.16 19.17 -1.12
CA ILE A 93 6.34 20.04 -1.02
C ILE A 93 6.02 21.18 -0.06
N ILE A 94 6.89 21.39 0.93
CA ILE A 94 6.80 22.50 1.88
C ILE A 94 8.02 23.38 1.69
N THR A 95 7.80 24.66 1.42
CA THR A 95 8.84 25.68 1.31
C THR A 95 8.74 26.63 2.50
N ASN A 96 9.71 26.56 3.41
CA ASN A 96 9.79 27.44 4.57
C ASN A 96 10.72 28.62 4.23
N PRO A 97 10.22 29.87 4.25
CA PRO A 97 11.09 31.02 4.04
C PRO A 97 12.03 31.19 5.24
N ILE A 98 13.32 31.28 4.96
CA ILE A 98 14.34 31.62 5.95
C ILE A 98 14.60 33.12 5.79
N VAL A 99 14.09 33.89 6.74
CA VAL A 99 14.31 35.34 6.79
C VAL A 99 15.71 35.59 7.33
N SER A 100 16.71 35.56 6.45
CA SER A 100 18.05 36.08 6.73
C SER A 100 18.14 37.56 6.34
N ARG A 101 18.91 38.36 7.09
CA ARG A 101 19.05 39.81 6.88
C ARG A 101 19.76 40.18 5.57
N LYS A 102 20.37 39.23 4.86
CA LYS A 102 21.18 39.52 3.66
C LYS A 102 20.62 38.94 2.36
N ASP A 103 19.91 37.82 2.37
CA ASP A 103 19.21 37.25 1.21
C ASP A 103 18.07 36.33 1.68
N PRO A 104 16.86 36.40 1.09
CA PRO A 104 15.81 35.44 1.40
C PRO A 104 16.19 34.07 0.83
N THR A 105 16.42 33.09 1.70
CA THR A 105 16.61 31.68 1.31
C THR A 105 15.37 30.87 1.65
N PHE A 106 15.16 29.73 1.01
CA PHE A 106 13.99 28.87 1.23
C PHE A 106 14.47 27.45 1.57
N ASP A 107 14.01 26.91 2.70
CA ASP A 107 14.18 25.49 3.00
C ASP A 107 13.03 24.70 2.39
N THR A 108 13.35 23.72 1.55
CA THR A 108 12.34 22.95 0.80
C THR A 108 12.36 21.49 1.25
N ILE A 109 11.30 21.08 1.94
CA ILE A 109 11.08 19.70 2.36
C ILE A 109 10.11 19.03 1.39
N THR A 110 10.54 17.92 0.79
CA THR A 110 9.70 17.11 -0.11
C THR A 110 9.29 15.81 0.58
N TYR A 111 8.01 15.64 0.85
CA TYR A 111 7.44 14.35 1.24
C TYR A 111 7.06 13.56 -0.02
N GLU A 112 7.62 12.36 -0.15
CA GLU A 112 7.36 11.46 -1.28
C GLU A 112 5.91 10.96 -1.32
N TRP A 113 5.21 11.00 -0.18
CA TRP A 113 3.79 10.68 -0.08
C TRP A 113 3.13 11.48 1.05
N ALA A 114 1.89 11.88 0.82
CA ALA A 114 0.98 12.42 1.81
C ALA A 114 -0.46 11.91 1.53
N PRO A 115 -1.34 11.88 2.54
CA PRO A 115 -2.74 11.53 2.30
C PRO A 115 -3.37 12.48 1.28
N SER A 116 -4.16 11.94 0.34
CA SER A 116 -4.90 12.72 -0.64
C SER A 116 -6.20 13.28 -0.05
N GLY A 117 -6.70 14.38 -0.60
CA GLY A 117 -7.99 14.97 -0.19
C GLY A 117 -7.92 15.87 1.05
N LEU A 118 -6.71 16.21 1.51
CA LEU A 118 -6.48 17.11 2.64
C LEU A 118 -6.01 18.50 2.21
N THR A 119 -6.28 19.50 3.04
CA THR A 119 -5.58 20.78 2.97
C THR A 119 -4.12 20.59 3.37
N GLN A 120 -3.22 21.45 2.89
CA GLN A 120 -1.80 21.38 3.23
C GLN A 120 -1.57 21.45 4.74
N LYS A 121 -2.31 22.30 5.46
CA LYS A 121 -2.24 22.41 6.92
C LYS A 121 -2.52 21.08 7.64
N LEU A 122 -3.60 20.39 7.26
CA LEU A 122 -3.94 19.09 7.85
C LEU A 122 -2.93 18.00 7.49
N ALA A 123 -2.41 18.02 6.26
CA ALA A 123 -1.37 17.09 5.84
C ALA A 123 -0.06 17.31 6.64
N ILE A 124 0.30 18.54 6.96
CA ILE A 124 1.44 18.86 7.84
C ILE A 124 1.22 18.30 9.24
N GLN A 125 0.06 18.57 9.85
CA GLN A 125 -0.28 18.02 11.17
C GLN A 125 -0.28 16.49 11.18
N TYR A 126 -0.73 15.86 10.10
CA TYR A 126 -0.68 14.41 9.95
C TYR A 126 0.78 13.91 9.97
N MET A 127 1.68 14.56 9.24
CA MET A 127 3.10 14.21 9.23
C MET A 127 3.76 14.42 10.59
N GLU A 128 3.35 15.41 11.37
CA GLU A 128 3.85 15.65 12.73
C GLU A 128 3.49 14.52 13.71
N LEU A 129 2.38 13.82 13.49
CA LEU A 129 1.96 12.66 14.29
C LEU A 129 2.65 11.35 13.91
N ILE A 130 3.52 11.35 12.89
CA ILE A 130 4.35 10.20 12.50
C ILE A 130 5.76 10.39 13.08
N PRO A 131 6.37 9.34 13.68
CA PRO A 131 7.76 9.38 14.13
C PRO A 131 8.71 9.89 13.04
N LYS A 132 9.63 10.79 13.38
CA LYS A 132 10.47 11.54 12.41
C LYS A 132 11.27 10.61 11.50
N GLU A 133 11.76 9.51 12.05
CA GLU A 133 12.51 8.45 11.37
C GLU A 133 11.67 7.63 10.38
N MET A 134 10.33 7.72 10.45
CA MET A 134 9.38 7.03 9.58
C MET A 134 8.71 7.97 8.57
N GLN A 135 8.91 9.28 8.68
CA GLN A 135 8.31 10.25 7.75
C GLN A 135 8.87 10.07 6.35
N PRO A 136 8.04 10.07 5.29
CA PRO A 136 8.49 9.77 3.92
C PRO A 136 9.16 10.98 3.26
N VAL A 137 10.12 11.62 3.92
CA VAL A 137 10.88 12.76 3.40
C VAL A 137 11.91 12.25 2.40
N ALA A 138 11.93 12.82 1.20
CA ALA A 138 12.82 12.42 0.11
C ALA A 138 14.29 12.39 0.56
N GLY A 139 14.99 11.31 0.23
CA GLY A 139 16.40 11.11 0.59
C GLY A 139 16.65 10.69 2.04
N THR A 140 15.63 10.59 2.89
CA THR A 140 15.79 10.18 4.30
C THR A 140 15.59 8.67 4.51
N PRO A 141 16.01 8.12 5.67
CA PRO A 141 15.68 6.75 6.06
C PRO A 141 14.17 6.46 6.06
N GLY A 142 13.32 7.45 6.39
CA GLY A 142 11.87 7.29 6.42
C GLY A 142 11.24 7.09 5.04
N ALA A 143 11.75 7.75 4.00
CA ALA A 143 11.36 7.47 2.61
C ALA A 143 11.70 6.02 2.20
N SER A 144 12.89 5.56 2.58
CA SER A 144 13.31 4.17 2.31
C SER A 144 12.49 3.17 3.13
N TRP A 145 12.14 3.49 4.37
CA TRP A 145 11.25 2.70 5.21
C TRP A 145 9.86 2.56 4.57
N ARG A 146 9.27 3.64 4.08
CA ARG A 146 7.98 3.61 3.36
C ARG A 146 8.04 2.68 2.15
N ARG A 147 9.05 2.80 1.28
CA ARG A 147 9.21 1.93 0.09
C ARG A 147 9.36 0.45 0.48
N ARG A 148 10.12 0.15 1.54
CA ARG A 148 10.22 -1.20 2.09
C ARG A 148 8.86 -1.73 2.54
N GLN A 149 8.07 -0.91 3.25
CA GLN A 149 6.73 -1.29 3.68
C GLN A 149 5.79 -1.52 2.50
N LEU A 150 5.87 -0.75 1.40
CA LEU A 150 5.11 -1.02 0.17
C LEU A 150 5.45 -2.38 -0.45
N LEU A 151 6.72 -2.74 -0.49
CA LEU A 151 7.17 -4.05 -0.98
C LEU A 151 6.65 -5.18 -0.10
N ARG A 152 6.81 -5.04 1.22
CA ARG A 152 6.44 -6.03 2.22
C ARG A 152 4.93 -6.20 2.36
N GLN A 153 4.17 -5.11 2.50
CA GLN A 153 2.75 -5.18 2.80
C GLN A 153 1.89 -5.49 1.58
N LEU A 154 2.38 -5.22 0.37
CA LEU A 154 1.61 -5.42 -0.85
C LEU A 154 2.41 -6.23 -1.88
N PRO A 155 2.96 -7.43 -1.65
CA PRO A 155 3.85 -8.08 -2.62
C PRO A 155 3.22 -8.25 -4.01
N LEU A 156 3.97 -7.99 -5.09
CA LEU A 156 3.44 -8.06 -6.47
C LEU A 156 2.90 -9.46 -6.80
N HIS A 157 3.63 -10.49 -6.38
CA HIS A 157 3.28 -11.90 -6.60
C HIS A 157 2.03 -12.35 -5.83
N ASP A 158 1.58 -11.60 -4.83
CA ASP A 158 0.31 -11.89 -4.15
C ASP A 158 -0.91 -11.37 -4.95
N GLN A 159 -0.68 -10.40 -5.84
CA GLN A 159 -1.73 -9.75 -6.65
C GLN A 159 -1.82 -10.29 -8.07
N ASP A 160 -0.72 -10.87 -8.56
CA ASP A 160 -0.59 -11.36 -9.93
C ASP A 160 0.26 -12.66 -9.95
N PRO A 161 -0.38 -13.81 -10.23
CA PRO A 161 0.30 -15.10 -10.30
C PRO A 161 1.40 -15.15 -11.35
N ALA A 162 1.35 -14.30 -12.39
CA ALA A 162 2.41 -14.25 -13.40
C ALA A 162 3.77 -13.92 -12.77
N HIS A 163 3.78 -13.20 -11.64
CA HIS A 163 4.97 -12.84 -10.88
C HIS A 163 5.40 -13.87 -9.83
N CYS A 164 4.72 -15.02 -9.70
CA CYS A 164 5.17 -16.14 -8.87
C CYS A 164 6.38 -16.84 -9.51
N CYS A 165 7.33 -17.30 -8.71
CA CYS A 165 8.56 -17.97 -9.16
C CYS A 165 8.28 -19.24 -10.00
N ARG A 166 7.13 -19.89 -9.80
CA ARG A 166 6.73 -21.08 -10.59
C ARG A 166 6.34 -20.77 -12.03
N SER A 167 6.05 -19.51 -12.39
CA SER A 167 5.85 -19.10 -13.80
C SER A 167 7.11 -19.25 -14.64
N SER A 168 8.29 -19.19 -13.99
CA SER A 168 9.59 -19.39 -14.62
C SER A 168 9.97 -20.87 -14.78
N ALA A 169 9.31 -21.78 -14.06
CA ALA A 169 9.56 -23.22 -14.13
C ALA A 169 8.45 -23.91 -14.94
N ARG A 170 8.28 -23.50 -16.20
CA ARG A 170 7.42 -24.24 -17.15
C ARG A 170 8.09 -25.58 -17.47
N ALA A 171 7.57 -26.67 -16.91
CA ALA A 171 7.65 -27.95 -17.60
C ALA A 171 6.76 -27.86 -18.87
N PRO A 172 7.26 -28.24 -20.05
CA PRO A 172 6.45 -28.20 -21.27
C PRO A 172 5.33 -29.25 -21.15
N GLY A 173 4.08 -28.79 -21.00
CA GLY A 173 2.90 -29.66 -20.97
C GLY A 173 1.88 -29.40 -19.87
N ALA A 174 2.17 -28.57 -18.86
CA ALA A 174 1.19 -28.22 -17.84
C ALA A 174 0.17 -27.20 -18.40
N SER A 175 -1.01 -27.68 -18.75
CA SER A 175 -2.15 -26.85 -19.19
C SER A 175 -2.47 -25.79 -18.13
N ALA A 176 -2.70 -24.56 -18.59
CA ALA A 176 -3.06 -23.39 -17.77
C ALA A 176 -4.33 -23.59 -16.90
N ALA A 177 -5.06 -24.69 -17.10
CA ALA A 177 -6.30 -25.04 -16.42
C ALA A 177 -6.13 -25.52 -14.96
N SER A 178 -4.92 -25.91 -14.54
CA SER A 178 -4.65 -26.37 -13.15
C SER A 178 -4.09 -25.29 -12.22
N GLN A 179 -3.80 -24.09 -12.75
CA GLN A 179 -3.36 -22.95 -11.96
C GLN A 179 -4.60 -22.20 -11.50
N GLY A 180 -5.13 -22.57 -10.33
CA GLY A 180 -6.26 -21.88 -9.73
C GLY A 180 -6.05 -20.36 -9.80
N GLN A 181 -6.97 -19.65 -10.45
CA GLN A 181 -6.93 -18.20 -10.55
C GLN A 181 -6.76 -17.59 -9.15
N PRO A 182 -5.99 -16.49 -9.02
CA PRO A 182 -6.01 -15.71 -7.80
C PRO A 182 -7.47 -15.30 -7.61
N PRO A 183 -8.06 -15.47 -6.41
CA PRO A 183 -9.47 -15.18 -6.26
C PRO A 183 -9.65 -13.68 -6.54
N ALA A 184 -10.35 -13.36 -7.65
CA ALA A 184 -10.63 -12.00 -8.09
C ALA A 184 -11.19 -11.10 -6.95
N SER A 185 -11.76 -11.73 -5.92
CA SER A 185 -12.22 -11.12 -4.68
C SER A 185 -11.17 -10.34 -3.88
N HIS A 186 -9.87 -10.58 -4.05
CA HIS A 186 -8.87 -9.85 -3.25
C HIS A 186 -8.67 -8.39 -3.70
N ARG A 187 -8.71 -8.10 -5.00
CA ARG A 187 -8.59 -6.73 -5.56
C ARG A 187 -9.79 -5.89 -5.17
N GLN A 188 -10.99 -6.50 -5.19
CA GLN A 188 -12.23 -5.87 -4.74
C GLN A 188 -12.20 -5.48 -3.25
N ARG A 189 -11.32 -6.10 -2.44
CA ARG A 189 -11.25 -5.86 -1.00
C ARG A 189 -10.15 -4.91 -0.56
N ALA A 190 -9.24 -4.54 -1.46
CA ALA A 190 -8.27 -3.49 -1.19
C ALA A 190 -8.97 -2.14 -1.12
N VAL A 191 -8.61 -1.34 -0.13
CA VAL A 191 -9.29 -0.09 0.20
C VAL A 191 -8.24 0.99 0.46
N GLY A 192 -8.48 2.20 -0.03
CA GLY A 192 -7.83 3.40 0.49
C GLY A 192 -8.56 3.88 1.74
N SER A 193 -7.91 4.62 2.62
CA SER A 193 -8.62 5.30 3.71
C SER A 193 -9.05 6.70 3.27
N ASP A 194 -10.17 7.18 3.80
CA ASP A 194 -10.55 8.58 3.71
C ASP A 194 -10.03 9.29 4.99
N VAL A 195 -9.07 10.19 4.86
CA VAL A 195 -8.67 11.06 5.98
C VAL A 195 -9.65 12.23 6.00
N LEU A 196 -10.67 12.18 6.84
CA LEU A 196 -11.71 13.21 6.90
C LEU A 196 -12.09 13.56 8.34
N ARG A 197 -11.24 14.38 8.96
CA ARG A 197 -11.57 15.57 9.79
C ARG A 197 -10.37 15.90 10.68
N GLY A 198 -9.96 17.17 10.70
CA GLY A 198 -9.82 17.86 11.98
C GLY A 198 -11.21 18.37 12.30
N ALA A 199 -11.73 18.12 13.50
CA ALA A 199 -13.06 18.57 13.91
C ALA A 199 -13.11 20.10 13.90
N GLY A 200 -13.54 20.68 12.78
CA GLY A 200 -13.59 22.14 12.63
C GLY A 200 -13.91 22.68 11.23
N ALA A 201 -14.39 21.87 10.28
CA ALA A 201 -14.88 22.40 9.01
C ALA A 201 -16.10 21.59 8.53
N GLY A 202 -17.24 22.27 8.44
CA GLY A 202 -18.51 21.70 8.01
C GLY A 202 -18.60 21.45 6.50
N ALA A 203 -19.58 20.61 6.16
CA ALA A 203 -20.23 20.45 4.87
C ALA A 203 -19.40 19.91 3.68
N LEU A 204 -19.64 18.65 3.33
CA LEU A 204 -19.86 18.29 1.93
C LEU A 204 -20.95 17.21 1.86
N GLU A 205 -22.21 17.66 1.76
CA GLU A 205 -23.31 16.80 1.31
C GLU A 205 -23.29 16.65 -0.21
N GLY A 206 -23.77 15.50 -0.68
CA GLY A 206 -23.61 14.98 -2.02
C GLY A 206 -24.22 15.80 -3.15
N ARG A 207 -23.58 15.70 -4.32
CA ARG A 207 -24.18 16.01 -5.62
C ARG A 207 -25.01 14.81 -6.09
N GLY A 208 -26.32 14.92 -5.94
CA GLY A 208 -27.30 14.10 -6.66
C GLY A 208 -28.24 15.02 -7.44
N GLU A 209 -28.32 14.81 -8.75
CA GLU A 209 -29.20 15.51 -9.69
C GLU A 209 -30.68 15.16 -9.42
N GLY A 210 -31.58 16.14 -9.55
CA GLY A 210 -33.02 15.94 -9.50
C GLY A 210 -33.80 17.26 -9.57
N SER A 211 -34.33 17.55 -10.75
CA SER A 211 -35.17 18.71 -11.08
C SER A 211 -36.67 18.41 -10.84
N GLY A 212 -37.39 19.33 -10.19
CA GLY A 212 -38.87 19.35 -10.15
C GLY A 212 -39.47 20.09 -8.93
N PRO A 213 -40.53 20.92 -9.06
CA PRO A 213 -40.77 22.03 -8.13
C PRO A 213 -41.87 21.84 -7.07
N ARG A 214 -41.62 22.51 -5.92
CA ARG A 214 -42.49 23.22 -4.94
C ARG A 214 -43.94 22.76 -4.70
N ARG A 215 -44.26 22.53 -3.41
CA ARG A 215 -45.42 23.13 -2.72
C ARG A 215 -45.18 23.25 -1.21
N GLU A 216 -45.80 24.29 -0.65
CA GLU A 216 -45.55 24.92 0.64
C GLU A 216 -46.53 24.47 1.73
N SER A 217 -46.07 24.26 2.96
CA SER A 217 -46.84 24.57 4.18
C SER A 217 -46.00 24.50 5.45
N ALA A 218 -46.04 25.60 6.20
CA ALA A 218 -45.40 25.83 7.47
C ALA A 218 -46.13 25.16 8.64
N ARG A 219 -45.38 24.58 9.61
CA ARG A 219 -45.71 24.56 11.05
C ARG A 219 -44.41 24.56 11.89
N ARG A 220 -44.49 25.17 13.07
CA ARG A 220 -43.39 25.74 13.86
C ARG A 220 -43.12 24.92 15.15
N ALA A 221 -41.84 24.60 15.41
CA ALA A 221 -41.15 24.31 16.71
C ALA A 221 -41.59 23.09 17.57
N PRO A 222 -40.71 22.45 18.41
CA PRO A 222 -39.55 23.04 19.08
C PRO A 222 -38.19 22.29 19.01
N ARG A 223 -37.22 23.04 19.52
CA ARG A 223 -35.79 22.81 19.78
C ARG A 223 -35.40 21.41 20.25
N GLY A 224 -34.21 20.99 19.81
CA GLY A 224 -33.27 20.19 20.60
C GLY A 224 -33.41 18.68 20.48
N THR A 225 -32.59 18.07 19.63
CA THR A 225 -31.29 17.55 20.09
C THR A 225 -30.45 17.25 18.85
N ASP A 226 -29.45 18.08 18.65
CA ASP A 226 -28.30 17.81 17.78
C ASP A 226 -27.55 16.62 18.43
N ARG A 227 -27.83 15.40 17.97
CA ARG A 227 -27.18 14.18 18.46
C ARG A 227 -26.33 13.57 17.36
N CYS A 228 -25.19 14.20 17.13
CA CYS A 228 -23.99 13.47 16.74
C CYS A 228 -22.93 13.77 17.82
N SER A 229 -22.93 12.97 18.89
CA SER A 229 -21.82 12.96 19.84
C SER A 229 -20.53 12.65 19.07
N PRO A 230 -19.46 13.46 19.21
CA PRO A 230 -18.31 13.29 18.35
C PRO A 230 -17.60 12.01 18.74
N LEU A 231 -17.08 11.28 17.76
CA LEU A 231 -16.19 10.17 18.05
C LEU A 231 -14.97 10.73 18.77
N GLN A 232 -14.82 10.38 20.06
CA GLN A 232 -13.79 10.96 20.90
C GLN A 232 -12.61 10.02 21.11
N HIS A 233 -12.63 8.75 20.69
CA HIS A 233 -11.61 7.78 21.08
C HIS A 233 -11.03 7.04 19.87
N CYS A 234 -9.74 6.74 19.93
CA CYS A 234 -9.06 5.92 18.94
C CYS A 234 -9.43 4.44 19.12
N GLU A 235 -9.76 3.75 18.03
CA GLU A 235 -10.18 2.36 18.06
C GLU A 235 -9.06 1.40 18.53
N LEU A 236 -7.78 1.72 18.29
CA LEU A 236 -6.67 0.86 18.72
C LEU A 236 -6.28 1.11 20.17
N CYS A 237 -5.84 2.34 20.50
CA CYS A 237 -5.27 2.64 21.82
C CYS A 237 -6.32 3.05 22.87
N LYS A 238 -7.59 3.22 22.46
CA LYS A 238 -8.72 3.67 23.29
C LYS A 238 -8.55 5.03 23.95
N GLN A 239 -7.46 5.75 23.64
CA GLN A 239 -7.20 7.10 24.13
C GLN A 239 -8.07 8.12 23.40
N PRO A 240 -8.39 9.25 24.06
CA PRO A 240 -9.15 10.30 23.43
C PRO A 240 -8.38 10.92 22.28
N VAL A 241 -9.08 11.26 21.20
CA VAL A 241 -8.54 12.00 20.06
C VAL A 241 -8.96 13.47 20.22
N PRO A 242 -8.02 14.41 20.34
CA PRO A 242 -8.35 15.82 20.38
C PRO A 242 -9.12 16.25 19.11
N PRO A 243 -10.09 17.18 19.23
CA PRO A 243 -10.91 17.61 18.10
C PRO A 243 -10.07 18.15 16.93
N ASP A 244 -9.02 18.91 17.19
CA ASP A 244 -8.18 19.51 16.16
C ASP A 244 -7.08 18.59 15.60
N CYS A 245 -7.03 17.32 16.03
CA CYS A 245 -6.05 16.36 15.54
C CYS A 245 -6.56 15.61 14.29
N PRO A 246 -5.69 15.37 13.29
CA PRO A 246 -6.06 14.55 12.15
C PRO A 246 -6.29 13.10 12.56
N VAL A 247 -7.40 12.53 12.09
CA VAL A 247 -7.76 11.12 12.28
C VAL A 247 -7.92 10.40 10.96
N VAL A 248 -7.64 9.10 10.98
CA VAL A 248 -7.82 8.20 9.84
C VAL A 248 -9.13 7.44 10.01
N TYR A 249 -9.93 7.33 8.95
CA TYR A 249 -11.12 6.48 8.90
C TYR A 249 -10.95 5.34 7.90
N ALA A 250 -11.39 4.15 8.29
CA ALA A 250 -11.52 3.03 7.39
C ALA A 250 -12.97 2.96 6.87
N ASP A 251 -13.19 3.36 5.62
CA ASP A 251 -14.49 3.27 4.96
C ASP A 251 -15.25 1.96 5.21
N ARG A 252 -14.59 0.80 5.05
CA ARG A 252 -15.22 -0.51 5.26
C ARG A 252 -15.56 -0.82 6.72
N ALA A 253 -14.95 -0.11 7.67
CA ALA A 253 -15.29 -0.17 9.08
C ALA A 253 -16.49 0.75 9.43
N GLY A 254 -16.91 1.58 8.48
CA GLY A 254 -17.82 2.69 8.69
C GLY A 254 -17.13 3.88 9.33
N TYR A 255 -17.78 5.04 9.25
CA TYR A 255 -17.31 6.27 9.88
C TYR A 255 -17.59 6.32 11.39
N SER A 256 -17.91 5.20 12.04
CA SER A 256 -18.11 5.07 13.49
C SER A 256 -16.83 4.70 14.24
N ARG A 257 -15.72 4.46 13.52
CA ARG A 257 -14.43 4.12 14.08
C ARG A 257 -13.36 5.04 13.52
N GLN A 258 -12.44 5.48 14.38
CA GLN A 258 -11.36 6.37 14.02
C GLN A 258 -10.04 5.90 14.63
N TRP A 259 -8.93 6.23 13.97
CA TRP A 259 -7.59 5.90 14.43
C TRP A 259 -6.70 7.14 14.40
N HIS A 260 -5.79 7.24 15.35
CA HIS A 260 -4.62 8.11 15.18
C HIS A 260 -3.82 7.64 13.95
N PRO A 261 -3.10 8.53 13.25
CA PRO A 261 -2.20 8.16 12.15
C PRO A 261 -1.26 7.00 12.52
N ALA A 262 -0.61 7.07 13.69
CA ALA A 262 0.27 6.02 14.19
C ALA A 262 -0.44 4.74 14.65
N CYS A 263 -1.76 4.82 14.92
CA CYS A 263 -2.58 3.67 15.35
C CYS A 263 -3.23 2.93 14.18
N PHE A 264 -3.09 3.42 12.95
CA PHE A 264 -3.65 2.78 11.77
C PHE A 264 -2.72 1.65 11.28
N VAL A 265 -2.70 0.55 12.04
CA VAL A 265 -1.75 -0.57 11.88
C VAL A 265 -2.45 -1.88 11.51
N CYS A 266 -1.70 -2.81 10.92
CA CYS A 266 -2.18 -4.17 10.69
C CYS A 266 -2.32 -4.94 12.01
N CYS A 267 -3.45 -5.61 12.23
CA CYS A 267 -3.68 -6.40 13.45
C CYS A 267 -2.75 -7.61 13.64
N LYS A 268 -2.01 -8.04 12.60
CA LYS A 268 -1.12 -9.22 12.66
C LYS A 268 0.34 -8.86 12.93
N CYS A 269 0.89 -7.83 12.28
CA CYS A 269 2.27 -7.39 12.50
C CYS A 269 2.41 -6.10 13.29
N SER A 270 1.31 -5.39 13.54
CA SER A 270 1.32 -4.08 14.21
C SER A 270 2.15 -3.01 13.49
N GLU A 271 2.50 -3.24 12.21
CA GLU A 271 3.15 -2.23 11.36
C GLU A 271 2.10 -1.25 10.80
N PRO A 272 2.43 0.06 10.69
CA PRO A 272 1.55 1.06 10.08
C PRO A 272 1.19 0.71 8.63
N LEU A 273 -0.07 0.87 8.28
CA LEU A 273 -0.56 0.52 6.94
C LEU A 273 -0.06 1.52 5.91
N VAL A 274 0.78 1.03 5.02
CA VAL A 274 1.51 1.88 4.08
C VAL A 274 0.56 2.56 3.10
N ASP A 275 0.76 3.87 2.90
CA ASP A 275 -0.07 4.74 2.08
C ASP A 275 -1.57 4.70 2.44
N LEU A 276 -1.89 4.28 3.67
CA LEU A 276 -3.24 4.04 4.15
C LEU A 276 -4.03 3.01 3.32
N ILE A 277 -3.30 2.12 2.64
CA ILE A 277 -3.86 1.00 1.90
C ILE A 277 -4.08 -0.15 2.87
N TYR A 278 -5.32 -0.63 2.96
CA TYR A 278 -5.69 -1.65 3.92
C TYR A 278 -6.73 -2.63 3.38
N PHE A 279 -6.91 -3.71 4.12
CA PHE A 279 -7.95 -4.72 3.90
C PHE A 279 -8.75 -4.88 5.18
N TRP A 280 -10.07 -4.92 5.04
CA TRP A 280 -10.99 -5.12 6.17
C TRP A 280 -11.47 -6.57 6.21
N LYS A 281 -11.22 -7.27 7.33
CA LYS A 281 -11.69 -8.64 7.56
C LYS A 281 -11.97 -8.83 9.06
N SER A 282 -13.13 -9.39 9.36
CA SER A 282 -13.53 -9.76 10.73
C SER A 282 -13.40 -8.61 11.74
N GLY A 283 -13.80 -7.40 11.36
CA GLY A 283 -13.78 -6.25 12.25
C GLY A 283 -12.39 -5.64 12.51
N ALA A 284 -11.36 -6.05 11.76
CA ALA A 284 -9.98 -5.63 11.95
C ALA A 284 -9.30 -5.18 10.65
N LEU A 285 -8.26 -4.35 10.81
CA LEU A 285 -7.40 -3.85 9.75
C LEU A 285 -6.27 -4.84 9.44
N TRP A 286 -6.06 -5.12 8.15
CA TRP A 286 -5.01 -6.02 7.68
C TRP A 286 -4.18 -5.34 6.58
N CYS A 287 -2.86 -5.57 6.58
CA CYS A 287 -2.05 -5.28 5.40
C CYS A 287 -2.32 -6.34 4.32
N GLY A 288 -1.99 -6.06 3.05
CA GLY A 288 -2.26 -6.98 1.95
C GLY A 288 -1.61 -8.36 2.14
N ARG A 289 -0.36 -8.39 2.61
CA ARG A 289 0.39 -9.63 2.87
C ARG A 289 -0.33 -10.54 3.86
N HIS A 290 -0.68 -10.04 5.05
CA HIS A 290 -1.35 -10.84 6.08
C HIS A 290 -2.82 -11.13 5.73
N TYR A 291 -3.48 -10.21 5.04
CA TYR A 291 -4.81 -10.46 4.51
C TYR A 291 -4.80 -11.67 3.55
N CYS A 292 -3.88 -11.71 2.60
CA CYS A 292 -3.73 -12.84 1.67
C CYS A 292 -3.31 -14.13 2.38
N GLU A 293 -2.40 -14.06 3.37
CA GLU A 293 -2.02 -15.22 4.19
C GLU A 293 -3.19 -15.81 4.98
N SER A 294 -4.17 -14.97 5.34
CA SER A 294 -5.40 -15.43 6.00
C SER A 294 -6.37 -16.16 5.06
N LEU A 295 -6.08 -16.17 3.75
CA LEU A 295 -6.86 -16.86 2.71
C LEU A 295 -6.13 -18.07 2.15
N ARG A 296 -4.81 -17.97 1.96
CA ARG A 296 -3.96 -19.01 1.37
C ARG A 296 -2.65 -19.10 2.15
N PRO A 297 -2.11 -20.31 2.37
CA PRO A 297 -0.83 -20.46 3.05
C PRO A 297 0.31 -19.85 2.22
N ARG A 298 1.27 -19.21 2.90
CA ARG A 298 2.51 -18.70 2.28
C ARG A 298 3.65 -19.70 2.48
N CYS A 299 4.42 -19.93 1.43
CA CYS A 299 5.60 -20.78 1.50
C CYS A 299 6.72 -20.09 2.30
N ALA A 300 7.16 -20.71 3.40
CA ALA A 300 8.24 -20.19 4.25
C ALA A 300 9.59 -20.04 3.54
N GLY A 301 9.83 -20.86 2.49
CA GLY A 301 11.06 -20.79 1.70
C GLY A 301 11.13 -19.63 0.69
N CYS A 302 10.11 -19.48 -0.16
CA CYS A 302 10.11 -18.51 -1.26
C CYS A 302 9.28 -17.25 -1.02
N ASP A 303 8.59 -17.15 0.13
CA ASP A 303 7.74 -16.01 0.49
C ASP A 303 6.55 -15.75 -0.47
N GLU A 304 6.11 -16.75 -1.22
CA GLU A 304 4.97 -16.66 -2.14
C GLU A 304 3.77 -17.44 -1.63
N LEU A 305 2.55 -16.98 -1.96
CA LEU A 305 1.33 -17.71 -1.67
C LEU A 305 1.31 -19.05 -2.42
N ILE A 306 0.83 -20.09 -1.74
CA ILE A 306 0.70 -21.41 -2.32
C ILE A 306 -0.72 -21.55 -2.86
N PHE A 307 -0.83 -21.58 -4.19
CA PHE A 307 -2.13 -21.67 -4.86
C PHE A 307 -2.61 -23.11 -5.06
N SER A 308 -1.68 -24.07 -5.11
CA SER A 308 -1.97 -25.50 -5.23
C SER A 308 -2.43 -26.08 -3.89
N GLU A 309 -3.28 -27.09 -3.96
CA GLU A 309 -3.65 -27.92 -2.80
C GLU A 309 -2.50 -28.87 -2.41
N ASP A 310 -1.59 -29.16 -3.35
CA ASP A 310 -0.41 -29.98 -3.15
C ASP A 310 0.73 -29.18 -2.49
N PHE A 311 0.64 -28.99 -1.19
CA PHE A 311 1.69 -28.35 -0.39
C PHE A 311 1.97 -29.09 0.91
N GLU A 312 3.13 -28.83 1.49
CA GLU A 312 3.59 -29.56 2.68
C GLU A 312 3.56 -28.64 3.89
N ARG A 313 3.10 -29.19 5.02
CA ARG A 313 3.14 -28.52 6.32
C ARG A 313 4.22 -29.17 7.18
N ALA A 314 5.13 -28.36 7.71
CA ALA A 314 6.19 -28.81 8.61
C ALA A 314 6.45 -27.72 9.66
N ALA A 315 6.49 -28.10 10.94
CA ALA A 315 6.68 -27.18 12.07
C ALA A 315 5.71 -25.97 12.07
N GLY A 316 4.45 -26.19 11.69
CA GLY A 316 3.44 -25.12 11.60
C GLY A 316 3.60 -24.18 10.39
N LEU A 317 4.65 -24.35 9.59
CA LEU A 317 4.91 -23.59 8.37
C LEU A 317 4.45 -24.36 7.14
N ALA A 318 4.02 -23.61 6.12
CA ALA A 318 3.67 -24.18 4.83
C ALA A 318 4.82 -24.03 3.84
N TRP A 319 4.98 -25.01 2.98
CA TRP A 319 6.06 -25.10 2.00
C TRP A 319 5.50 -25.59 0.68
N HIS A 320 5.94 -24.98 -0.41
CA HIS A 320 5.86 -25.63 -1.70
C HIS A 320 6.64 -26.95 -1.66
N ARG A 321 6.15 -28.02 -2.32
CA ARG A 321 6.87 -29.33 -2.36
C ARG A 321 8.33 -29.21 -2.78
N ALA A 322 8.60 -28.38 -3.80
CA ALA A 322 9.95 -28.13 -4.31
C ALA A 322 10.86 -27.37 -3.35
N HIS A 323 10.34 -26.81 -2.25
CA HIS A 323 11.11 -25.98 -1.31
C HIS A 323 11.31 -26.63 0.06
N ARG A 324 10.67 -27.77 0.35
CA ARG A 324 10.90 -28.50 1.59
C ARG A 324 12.12 -29.41 1.41
N GLY A 325 13.12 -29.26 2.28
CA GLY A 325 14.30 -30.14 2.31
C GLY A 325 15.61 -29.56 1.75
N CYS A 326 15.77 -28.24 1.72
CA CYS A 326 17.03 -27.57 1.38
C CYS A 326 17.52 -26.66 2.51
#